data_AF-A0A2R6DWT5-F1
#
_entry.id   AF-A0A2R6DWT5-F1
#
_cell.length_a   1.000
_cell.length_b   1.000
_cell.length_c   1.000
_cell.angle_alpha   90.00
_cell.angle_beta   90.00
_cell.angle_gamma   90.00
#
_symmetry.space_group_name_H-M   'P 1'
#
loop_
_entity.id
_entity.type
_entity.pdbx_description
1 polymer ?
#
loop_
_entity_poly.entity_id
_entity_poly.type
_entity_poly.pdbx_seq_one_letter_code
_entity_poly.pdbx_strand_id
1 'polypeptide(L)' 'MSADADHRRLVIAGSGIAGLTAAIYAARSNDEPLVL' A
#
# COMPACT_ATOMS: atom_id res chain seq x y z
N MET A 1 17.56 -11.51 -13.74
CA MET A 1 16.45 -10.70 -13.19
C MET A 1 15.19 -11.45 -13.54
N SER A 2 14.66 -12.26 -12.62
CA SER A 2 13.40 -12.97 -12.89
C SER A 2 12.31 -11.90 -13.02
N ALA A 3 11.48 -11.98 -14.04
CA ALA A 3 10.37 -11.05 -14.28
C ALA A 3 9.18 -11.38 -13.37
N ASP A 4 9.43 -11.78 -12.13
CA ASP A 4 8.37 -12.03 -11.16
C ASP A 4 7.89 -10.68 -10.66
N ALA A 5 6.63 -10.37 -10.97
CA ALA A 5 5.97 -9.18 -10.45
C ALA A 5 5.87 -9.30 -8.93
N ASP A 6 6.37 -8.30 -8.20
CA ASP A 6 6.26 -8.27 -6.74
C ASP A 6 4.77 -8.17 -6.36
N HIS A 7 4.21 -9.28 -5.87
CA HIS A 7 2.80 -9.36 -5.51
C HIS A 7 2.58 -8.66 -4.16
N ARG A 8 1.92 -7.50 -4.18
CA ARG A 8 1.54 -6.75 -2.99
C ARG A 8 0.06 -6.99 -2.68
N ARG A 9 -0.24 -7.21 -1.40
CA ARG A 9 -1.63 -7.35 -0.91
C ARG A 9 -2.46 -6.09 -1.11
N LEU A 10 -1.84 -4.93 -0.93
CA LEU A 10 -2.49 -3.64 -1.02
C LEU A 10 -1.50 -2.58 -1.51
N VAL A 11 -1.92 -1.83 -2.52
CA VAL A 11 -1.22 -0.65 -3.02
C VAL A 11 -2.18 0.53 -2.96
N ILE A 12 -1.70 1.65 -2.42
CA ILE A 12 -2.42 2.92 -2.36
C ILE A 12 -1.70 3.89 -3.27
N ALA A 13 -2.33 4.25 -4.38
CA ALA A 13 -1.81 5.25 -5.30
C ALA A 13 -2.24 6.65 -4.86
N GLY A 14 -1.28 7.47 -4.44
CA GLY A 14 -1.49 8.84 -4.00
C GLY A 14 -1.04 9.08 -2.55
N SER A 15 -0.27 10.14 -2.35
CA SER A 15 0.31 10.57 -1.06
C SER A 15 -0.41 11.76 -0.42
N GLY A 16 -1.59 12.12 -0.90
CA GLY A 16 -2.45 13.13 -0.28
C GLY A 16 -3.12 12.63 1.01
N ILE A 17 -3.92 13.51 1.63
CA ILE A 17 -4.56 13.21 2.93
C ILE A 17 -5.42 11.94 2.89
N ALA A 18 -6.13 11.69 1.79
CA ALA A 18 -6.95 10.49 1.63
C ALA A 18 -6.10 9.22 1.58
N GLY A 19 -5.00 9.23 0.81
CA GLY A 19 -4.10 8.08 0.67
C GLY A 19 -3.35 7.76 1.95
N LEU A 20 -2.83 8.77 2.64
CA LEU A 20 -2.18 8.61 3.95
C LEU A 20 -3.17 8.13 5.03
N THR A 21 -4.41 8.64 5.02
CA THR A 21 -5.45 8.16 5.94
C THR A 21 -5.75 6.69 5.70
N ALA A 22 -5.96 6.29 4.44
CA ALA A 22 -6.19 4.89 4.08
C ALA A 22 -5.01 3.99 4.47
N ALA A 23 -3.75 4.45 4.28
CA ALA A 23 -2.56 3.70 4.66
C ALA A 23 -2.48 3.45 6.17
N ILE A 24 -2.82 4.45 6.99
CA ILE A 24 -2.84 4.32 8.45
C ILE A 24 -3.88 3.29 8.90
N TYR A 25 -5.09 3.31 8.33
CA TYR A 25 -6.12 2.34 8.67
C TYR A 25 -5.78 0.94 8.18
N ALA A 26 -5.23 0.79 6.97
CA ALA A 26 -4.77 -0.49 6.45
C ALA A 26 -3.66 -1.10 7.31
N ALA A 27 -2.64 -0.31 7.69
CA ALA A 27 -1.58 -0.79 8.57
C ALA A 27 -2.11 -1.26 9.94
N ARG A 28 -3.14 -0.59 10.48
CA ARG A 28 -3.81 -1.01 11.73
C ARG A 28 -4.61 -2.30 11.58
N SER A 29 -5.12 -2.58 10.38
CA SER A 29 -5.80 -3.82 10.04
C SER A 29 -4.84 -4.98 9.72
N ASN A 30 -3.56 -4.84 10.08
CA ASN A 30 -2.53 -5.85 9.87
C ASN A 30 -2.22 -6.09 8.37
N ASP A 31 -2.46 -5.07 7.53
CA ASP A 31 -1.94 -5.01 6.17
C ASP A 31 -0.58 -4.31 6.12
N GLU A 32 0.15 -4.52 5.02
CA GLU A 32 1.42 -3.87 4.72
C GLU A 32 1.29 -3.03 3.43
N PRO A 33 0.54 -1.91 3.46
CA PRO A 33 0.24 -1.13 2.27
C PRO A 33 1.51 -0.50 1.68
N LEU A 34 1.68 -0.62 0.37
CA LEU A 34 2.65 0.19 -0.37
C LEU A 34 1.98 1.48 -0.82
N VAL A 35 2.51 2.64 -0.43
CA VAL A 35 2.04 3.95 -0.90
C VAL A 35 2.95 4.41 -2.05
N LEU A 36 2.35 4.81 -3.17
CA LEU A 36 3.03 5.29 -4.37
C LEU A 36 2.65 6.73 -4.70
#